data_AF-A0A5Q0QI89-F1
#
_entry.id   AF-A0A5Q0QI89-F1
#
_cell.length_a   1.000
_cell.length_b   1.000
_cell.length_c   1.000
_cell.angle_alpha   90.00
_cell.angle_beta   90.00
_cell.angle_gamma   90.00
#
_symmetry.space_group_name_H-M   'P 1'
#
loop_
_entity.id
_entity.type
_entity.pdbx_description
1 polymer ?
#
loop_
_entity_poly.entity_id
_entity_poly.type
_entity_poly.pdbx_seq_one_letter_code
_entity_poly.pdbx_strand_id
1 'polypeptide(L)'
;MRLSPKTMKWALRLYPPFFFQRIWVKTILDNYLGADLKINKSIFNINSNGTIFGGTIFSAIDPFYPILLDQYFKHRGILRTVAWLKTAHIEYRKPGRTNLQFSIRLDEAVLQEALESIRTHGKVVKTFATHVYDKDGTLCAVAHNEIYIRNLDFDFDNYYKQKASDEAISTQQ
;
A
#
# COMPACT_ATOMS: atom_id res chain seq x y z
N MET A 1 9.54 13.65 4.09
CA MET A 1 8.60 14.79 3.94
C MET A 1 7.19 14.35 4.32
N ARG A 2 6.45 15.19 5.04
CA ARG A 2 5.01 15.03 5.33
C ARG A 2 4.21 15.69 4.21
N LEU A 3 3.32 14.97 3.58
CA LEU A 3 2.49 15.44 2.46
C LEU A 3 1.03 15.44 2.87
N SER A 4 0.34 16.57 2.78
CA SER A 4 -1.12 16.57 3.00
C SER A 4 -1.83 15.65 1.97
N PRO A 5 -3.01 15.08 2.29
CA PRO A 5 -3.76 14.24 1.35
C PRO A 5 -3.97 14.87 -0.03
N LYS A 6 -4.25 16.18 -0.08
CA LYS A 6 -4.40 16.95 -1.33
C LYS A 6 -3.10 17.00 -2.12
N THR A 7 -1.97 17.24 -1.45
CA THR A 7 -0.65 17.31 -2.11
C THR A 7 -0.24 15.95 -2.63
N MET A 8 -0.40 14.89 -1.82
CA MET A 8 -0.08 13.52 -2.22
C MET A 8 -0.93 13.07 -3.41
N LYS A 9 -2.23 13.38 -3.43
CA LYS A 9 -3.11 13.11 -4.58
C LYS A 9 -2.56 13.72 -5.87
N TRP A 10 -2.19 15.00 -5.86
CA TRP A 10 -1.70 15.67 -7.05
C TRP A 10 -0.30 15.20 -7.45
N ALA A 11 0.58 14.94 -6.48
CA ALA A 11 1.89 14.34 -6.73
C ALA A 11 1.75 12.99 -7.45
N LEU A 12 0.87 12.11 -6.97
CA LEU A 12 0.63 10.80 -7.60
C LEU A 12 -0.02 10.89 -8.98
N ARG A 13 -0.84 11.91 -9.24
CA ARG A 13 -1.41 12.15 -10.58
C ARG A 13 -0.36 12.60 -11.59
N LEU A 14 0.66 13.33 -11.13
CA LEU A 14 1.76 13.82 -11.96
C LEU A 14 2.96 12.85 -11.98
N TYR A 15 2.94 11.81 -11.14
CA TYR A 15 3.98 10.79 -11.11
C TYR A 15 4.01 10.05 -12.46
N PRO A 16 5.14 10.09 -13.21
CA PRO A 16 5.14 9.64 -14.61
C PRO A 16 4.64 8.21 -14.82
N PRO A 17 5.02 7.19 -14.01
CA PRO A 17 4.50 5.84 -14.17
C PRO A 17 2.98 5.74 -14.06
N PHE A 18 2.35 6.58 -13.24
CA PHE A 18 0.88 6.61 -13.10
C PHE A 18 0.23 7.36 -14.25
N PHE A 19 0.80 8.52 -14.60
CA PHE A 19 0.30 9.35 -15.67
C PHE A 19 0.25 8.59 -17.01
N PHE A 20 1.35 7.97 -17.42
CA PHE A 20 1.43 7.23 -18.69
C PHE A 20 0.58 5.96 -18.68
N GLN A 21 0.44 5.28 -17.54
CA GLN A 21 -0.46 4.14 -17.39
C GLN A 21 -1.93 4.54 -17.14
N ARG A 22 -2.23 5.84 -17.11
CA ARG A 22 -3.55 6.43 -16.85
C ARG A 22 -4.20 5.98 -15.56
N ILE A 23 -3.37 5.76 -14.54
CA ILE A 23 -3.77 5.52 -13.17
C ILE A 23 -4.12 6.87 -12.55
N TRP A 24 -5.35 6.99 -12.05
CA TRP A 24 -5.91 8.23 -11.55
C TRP A 24 -6.34 8.09 -10.10
N VAL A 25 -5.65 8.83 -9.21
CA VAL A 25 -6.03 8.95 -7.81
C VAL A 25 -7.22 9.91 -7.71
N LYS A 26 -8.43 9.40 -7.45
CA LYS A 26 -9.63 10.21 -7.26
C LYS A 26 -9.54 11.01 -5.96
N THR A 27 -9.22 10.32 -4.87
CA THR A 27 -9.05 10.93 -3.55
C THR A 27 -8.03 10.17 -2.72
N ILE A 28 -7.42 10.89 -1.77
CA ILE A 28 -6.76 10.32 -0.60
C ILE A 28 -7.63 10.76 0.58
N LEU A 29 -8.02 9.82 1.43
CA LEU A 29 -8.85 10.12 2.61
C LEU A 29 -8.03 10.83 3.68
N ASP A 30 -8.72 11.57 4.54
CA ASP A 30 -8.11 12.20 5.70
C ASP A 30 -7.49 11.16 6.63
N ASN A 31 -6.47 11.58 7.39
CA ASN A 31 -5.66 10.71 8.24
C ASN A 31 -5.06 9.48 7.51
N TYR A 32 -5.01 9.51 6.17
CA TYR A 32 -4.50 8.42 5.33
C TYR A 32 -5.26 7.11 5.51
N LEU A 33 -6.56 7.19 5.87
CA LEU A 33 -7.46 6.05 6.04
C LEU A 33 -7.75 5.29 4.73
N GLY A 34 -7.28 5.78 3.59
CA GLY A 34 -7.49 5.12 2.32
C GLY A 34 -7.29 5.99 1.11
N ALA A 35 -7.56 5.40 -0.05
CA ALA A 35 -7.51 6.05 -1.35
C ALA A 35 -8.59 5.48 -2.27
N ASP A 36 -9.10 6.32 -3.16
CA ASP A 36 -9.96 5.89 -4.27
C ASP A 36 -9.24 6.06 -5.59
N LEU A 37 -9.29 5.02 -6.40
CA LEU A 37 -8.52 4.93 -7.63
C LEU A 37 -9.40 4.60 -8.83
N LYS A 38 -8.89 4.99 -9.99
CA LYS A 38 -9.43 4.60 -11.29
C LYS A 38 -8.30 4.36 -12.27
N ILE A 39 -8.37 3.27 -13.02
CA ILE A 39 -7.52 3.05 -14.19
C ILE A 39 -8.38 3.40 -15.40
N ASN A 40 -8.00 4.45 -16.14
CA ASN A 40 -8.70 4.79 -17.37
C ASN A 40 -8.14 3.96 -18.50
N LYS A 41 -8.97 3.11 -19.12
CA LYS A 41 -8.56 2.31 -20.28
C LYS A 41 -8.14 3.23 -21.43
N SER A 42 -7.04 2.90 -22.09
CA SER A 42 -6.56 3.59 -23.29
C SER A 42 -5.63 2.72 -24.11
N ILE A 43 -5.23 3.21 -25.28
CA ILE A 43 -4.20 2.57 -26.10
C ILE A 43 -2.85 2.38 -25.39
N PHE A 44 -2.54 3.18 -24.35
CA PHE A 44 -1.27 3.10 -23.63
C PHE A 44 -1.20 1.95 -22.61
N ASN A 45 -2.33 1.35 -22.24
CA ASN A 45 -2.41 0.42 -21.12
C ASN A 45 -3.24 -0.84 -21.40
N ILE A 46 -3.42 -1.19 -22.68
CA ILE A 46 -4.07 -2.42 -23.11
C ILE A 46 -3.05 -3.49 -23.51
N ASN A 47 -3.41 -4.76 -23.29
CA ASN A 47 -2.67 -5.93 -23.78
C ASN A 47 -3.13 -6.35 -25.19
N SER A 48 -2.55 -7.43 -25.72
CA SER A 48 -2.89 -8.01 -27.03
C SER A 48 -4.36 -8.42 -27.19
N ASN A 49 -5.08 -8.63 -26.08
CA ASN A 49 -6.51 -8.96 -26.08
C ASN A 49 -7.42 -7.72 -26.00
N GLY A 50 -6.87 -6.50 -26.09
CA GLY A 50 -7.63 -5.25 -26.05
C GLY A 50 -8.25 -4.94 -24.68
N THR A 51 -7.70 -5.53 -23.61
CA THR A 51 -8.12 -5.36 -22.20
C THR A 51 -7.01 -4.69 -21.42
N ILE A 52 -7.32 -4.07 -20.27
CA ILE A 52 -6.29 -3.43 -19.44
C ILE A 52 -5.19 -4.45 -19.10
N PHE A 53 -3.95 -4.06 -19.37
CA PHE A 53 -2.76 -4.84 -19.09
C PHE A 53 -2.65 -5.16 -17.59
N GLY A 54 -2.35 -6.41 -17.26
CA GLY A 54 -2.24 -6.87 -15.87
C GLY A 54 -1.19 -6.10 -15.06
N GLY A 55 -0.08 -5.71 -15.69
CA GLY A 55 0.95 -4.89 -15.04
C GLY A 55 0.48 -3.47 -14.70
N THR A 56 -0.50 -2.92 -15.42
CA THR A 56 -1.16 -1.66 -15.06
C THR A 56 -1.96 -1.79 -13.77
N ILE A 57 -2.67 -2.90 -13.62
CA ILE A 57 -3.43 -3.21 -12.40
C ILE A 57 -2.47 -3.36 -11.22
N PHE A 58 -1.38 -4.11 -11.40
CA PHE A 58 -0.34 -4.27 -10.37
C PHE A 58 0.27 -2.92 -9.98
N SER A 59 0.70 -2.12 -10.96
CA SER A 59 1.27 -0.78 -10.74
C SER A 59 0.32 0.15 -9.98
N ALA A 60 -0.99 0.03 -10.22
CA ALA A 60 -1.99 0.85 -9.54
C ALA A 60 -2.21 0.46 -8.08
N ILE A 61 -1.95 -0.80 -7.70
CA ILE A 61 -2.20 -1.30 -6.34
C ILE A 61 -0.97 -1.16 -5.46
N ASP A 62 0.19 -1.51 -6.02
CA ASP A 62 1.47 -1.69 -5.31
C ASP A 62 1.82 -0.57 -4.28
N PRO A 63 1.88 0.72 -4.66
CA PRO A 63 2.46 1.72 -3.78
C PRO A 63 1.50 2.23 -2.70
N PHE A 64 0.21 1.91 -2.74
CA PHE A 64 -0.77 2.62 -1.91
C PHE A 64 -0.72 2.25 -0.43
N TYR A 65 -0.63 0.97 -0.08
CA TYR A 65 -0.47 0.59 1.33
C TYR A 65 0.84 1.14 1.95
N PRO A 66 2.01 1.02 1.28
CA PRO A 66 3.25 1.61 1.76
C PRO A 66 3.16 3.13 1.97
N ILE A 67 2.67 3.90 0.99
CA ILE A 67 2.64 5.37 1.10
C ILE A 67 1.61 5.87 2.12
N LEU A 68 0.44 5.21 2.26
CA LEU A 68 -0.57 5.61 3.23
C LEU A 68 -0.06 5.42 4.66
N LEU A 69 0.53 4.25 4.96
CA LEU A 69 1.12 3.96 6.27
C LEU A 69 2.34 4.86 6.56
N ASP A 70 3.22 5.06 5.57
CA ASP A 70 4.37 5.95 5.69
C ASP A 70 3.95 7.38 6.07
N GLN A 71 2.93 7.92 5.40
CA GLN A 71 2.43 9.26 5.74
C GLN A 71 1.74 9.28 7.10
N TYR A 72 0.95 8.26 7.43
CA TYR A 72 0.33 8.12 8.75
C TYR A 72 1.40 8.15 9.87
N PHE A 73 2.47 7.37 9.75
CA PHE A 73 3.56 7.33 10.72
C PHE A 73 4.32 8.67 10.82
N LYS A 74 4.61 9.30 9.68
CA LYS A 74 5.28 10.61 9.65
C LYS A 74 4.51 11.67 10.40
N HIS A 75 3.19 11.69 10.27
CA HIS A 75 2.32 12.59 11.03
C HIS A 75 2.22 12.25 12.52
N ARG A 76 2.70 11.08 12.94
CA ARG A 76 2.80 10.65 14.36
C ARG A 76 4.22 10.60 14.90
N GLY A 77 5.15 11.29 14.24
CA GLY A 77 6.50 11.55 14.74
C GLY A 77 7.60 10.63 14.20
N ILE A 78 7.27 9.60 13.42
CA ILE A 78 8.28 8.69 12.85
C ILE A 78 8.69 9.22 11.48
N LEU A 79 9.76 10.02 11.45
CA LEU A 79 10.11 10.82 10.26
C LEU A 79 10.89 10.06 9.19
N ARG A 80 11.69 9.06 9.60
CA ARG A 80 12.59 8.31 8.72
C ARG A 80 12.14 6.87 8.61
N THR A 81 11.39 6.61 7.56
CA THR A 81 10.85 5.30 7.22
C THR A 81 11.33 4.88 5.83
N VAL A 82 11.52 3.58 5.65
CA VAL A 82 11.64 2.96 4.32
C VAL A 82 10.52 1.94 4.19
N ALA A 83 9.81 2.01 3.07
CA ALA A 83 8.57 1.27 2.83
C ALA A 83 8.62 0.65 1.43
N TRP A 84 8.24 -0.62 1.31
CA TRP A 84 8.17 -1.33 0.02
C TRP A 84 7.16 -2.47 0.07
N LEU A 85 6.74 -2.94 -1.11
CA LEU A 85 6.03 -4.19 -1.26
C LEU A 85 7.02 -5.36 -1.16
N LYS A 86 6.73 -6.31 -0.26
CA LYS A 86 7.54 -7.51 -0.03
C LYS A 86 7.10 -8.68 -0.92
N THR A 87 5.79 -8.92 -1.03
CA THR A 87 5.22 -9.91 -1.96
C THR A 87 3.87 -9.45 -2.49
N ALA A 88 3.53 -9.86 -3.71
CA ALA A 88 2.17 -9.73 -4.24
C ALA A 88 1.68 -11.06 -4.82
N HIS A 89 0.41 -11.36 -4.57
CA HIS A 89 -0.36 -12.40 -5.25
C HIS A 89 -1.60 -11.76 -5.85
N ILE A 90 -1.81 -11.90 -7.17
CA ILE A 90 -2.95 -11.31 -7.86
C ILE A 90 -3.70 -12.37 -8.66
N GLU A 91 -4.98 -12.47 -8.38
CA GLU A 91 -5.93 -13.26 -9.15
C GLU A 91 -6.60 -12.37 -10.19
N TYR A 92 -6.29 -12.57 -11.47
CA TYR A 92 -7.00 -11.92 -12.58
C TYR A 92 -8.23 -12.75 -12.97
N ARG A 93 -9.37 -12.42 -12.37
CA ARG A 93 -10.62 -13.21 -12.49
C ARG A 93 -11.39 -12.95 -13.78
N LYS A 94 -11.43 -11.70 -14.25
CA LYS A 94 -12.15 -11.32 -15.47
C LYS A 94 -11.37 -10.24 -16.25
N PRO A 95 -11.51 -10.20 -17.58
CA PRO A 95 -10.82 -9.23 -18.42
C PRO A 95 -11.29 -7.79 -18.13
N GLY A 96 -10.34 -6.88 -17.90
CA GLY A 96 -10.61 -5.44 -17.74
C GLY A 96 -10.96 -4.76 -19.07
N ARG A 97 -12.17 -4.98 -19.58
CA ARG A 97 -12.62 -4.47 -20.89
C ARG A 97 -12.94 -2.97 -20.87
N THR A 98 -13.22 -2.41 -19.71
CA THR A 98 -13.59 -1.00 -19.50
C THR A 98 -12.68 -0.35 -18.47
N ASN A 99 -12.99 0.87 -18.02
CA ASN A 99 -12.27 1.48 -16.91
C ASN A 99 -12.40 0.62 -15.65
N LEU A 100 -11.32 0.51 -14.88
CA LEU A 100 -11.33 -0.18 -13.59
C LEU A 100 -11.32 0.84 -12.46
N GLN A 101 -11.87 0.44 -11.32
CA GLN A 101 -11.89 1.22 -10.10
C GLN A 101 -11.74 0.31 -8.89
N PHE A 102 -11.13 0.87 -7.85
CA PHE A 102 -11.00 0.21 -6.57
C PHE A 102 -10.78 1.25 -5.47
N SER A 103 -11.03 0.78 -4.26
CA SER A 103 -10.93 1.56 -3.04
C SER A 103 -10.03 0.80 -2.07
N ILE A 104 -9.04 1.50 -1.53
CA ILE A 104 -8.21 1.02 -0.45
C ILE A 104 -8.72 1.66 0.83
N ARG A 105 -8.93 0.85 1.86
CA ARG A 105 -9.37 1.28 3.19
C ARG A 105 -8.43 0.68 4.23
N LEU A 106 -8.02 1.53 5.16
CA LEU A 106 -7.23 1.18 6.33
C LEU A 106 -8.08 1.57 7.54
N ASP A 107 -8.58 0.57 8.24
CA ASP A 107 -9.34 0.80 9.46
C ASP A 107 -8.43 1.44 10.51
N GLU A 108 -9.00 2.31 11.35
CA GLU A 108 -8.23 3.02 12.37
C GLU A 108 -7.53 2.04 13.34
N ALA A 109 -8.20 0.94 13.68
CA ALA A 109 -7.60 -0.13 14.49
C ALA A 109 -6.33 -0.71 13.84
N VAL A 110 -6.35 -0.93 12.52
CA VAL A 110 -5.19 -1.44 11.77
C VAL A 110 -4.06 -0.42 11.75
N LEU A 111 -4.38 0.87 11.61
CA LEU A 111 -3.39 1.95 11.69
C LEU A 111 -2.76 2.05 13.08
N GLN A 112 -3.55 1.93 14.16
CA GLN A 112 -3.02 1.94 15.52
C GLN A 112 -2.14 0.72 15.80
N GLU A 113 -2.58 -0.48 15.39
CA GLU A 113 -1.78 -1.70 15.50
C GLU A 113 -0.43 -1.57 14.77
N ALA A 114 -0.46 -1.02 13.55
CA ALA A 114 0.75 -0.79 12.77
C ALA A 114 1.67 0.27 13.43
N LEU A 115 1.09 1.32 14.02
CA LEU A 115 1.83 2.35 14.75
C LEU A 115 2.49 1.79 16.00
N GLU A 116 1.79 0.93 16.73
CA GLU A 116 2.34 0.27 17.91
C GLU A 116 3.46 -0.68 17.50
N SER A 117 3.25 -1.51 16.47
CA SER A 117 4.28 -2.43 15.97
C SER A 117 5.55 -1.72 15.50
N ILE A 118 5.43 -0.60 14.78
CA ILE A 118 6.63 0.13 14.32
C ILE A 118 7.36 0.83 15.47
N ARG A 119 6.66 1.20 16.56
CA ARG A 119 7.27 1.81 17.77
C ARG A 119 7.96 0.77 18.65
N THR A 120 7.40 -0.42 18.76
CA THR A 120 7.87 -1.48 19.65
C THR A 120 8.88 -2.41 18.99
N HIS A 121 8.70 -2.71 17.70
CA HIS A 121 9.51 -3.67 16.95
C HIS A 121 10.33 -3.04 15.82
N GLY A 122 10.19 -1.72 15.61
CA GLY A 122 10.90 -0.98 14.56
C GLY A 122 10.42 -1.26 13.13
N LYS A 123 9.50 -2.19 12.93
CA LYS A 123 9.01 -2.58 11.60
C LYS A 123 7.55 -3.06 11.62
N VAL A 124 6.94 -3.03 10.44
CA VAL A 124 5.61 -3.57 10.15
C VAL A 124 5.72 -4.46 8.93
N VAL A 125 5.18 -5.68 9.03
CA VAL A 125 4.95 -6.58 7.90
C VAL A 125 3.50 -6.98 7.93
N LYS A 126 2.72 -6.62 6.90
CA LYS A 126 1.27 -6.86 6.89
C LYS A 126 0.77 -7.08 5.48
N THR A 127 -0.18 -8.00 5.33
CA THR A 127 -0.84 -8.29 4.04
C THR A 127 -2.19 -7.61 3.99
N PHE A 128 -2.47 -6.97 2.87
CA PHE A 128 -3.75 -6.33 2.60
C PHE A 128 -4.39 -6.87 1.32
N ALA A 129 -5.72 -6.88 1.28
CA ALA A 129 -6.48 -7.31 0.12
C ALA A 129 -7.12 -6.11 -0.60
N THR A 130 -7.00 -6.06 -1.92
CA THR A 130 -7.65 -5.06 -2.78
C THR A 130 -8.51 -5.75 -3.83
N HIS A 131 -9.76 -5.30 -3.96
CA HIS A 131 -10.71 -5.77 -4.96
C HIS A 131 -10.86 -4.74 -6.07
N VAL A 132 -10.68 -5.17 -7.32
CA VAL A 132 -10.74 -4.31 -8.51
C VAL A 132 -11.97 -4.63 -9.34
N TYR A 133 -12.77 -3.60 -9.60
CA TYR A 133 -14.05 -3.72 -10.29
C TYR A 133 -14.04 -2.93 -11.59
N ASP A 134 -14.83 -3.36 -12.56
CA ASP A 134 -15.13 -2.55 -13.74
C ASP A 134 -16.29 -1.56 -13.49
N LYS A 135 -16.69 -0.85 -14.54
CA LYS A 135 -17.78 0.14 -14.47
C LYS A 135 -19.14 -0.47 -14.10
N ASP A 136 -19.34 -1.75 -14.38
CA ASP A 136 -20.60 -2.48 -14.19
C ASP A 136 -20.63 -3.22 -12.84
N GLY A 137 -19.60 -3.00 -11.99
CA GLY A 137 -19.47 -3.65 -10.69
C GLY A 137 -18.92 -5.08 -10.75
N THR A 138 -18.40 -5.50 -11.90
CA THR A 138 -17.84 -6.85 -12.05
C THR A 138 -16.44 -6.94 -11.45
N LEU A 139 -16.24 -7.88 -10.53
CA LEU A 139 -14.93 -8.16 -9.93
C LEU A 139 -13.97 -8.71 -11.00
N CYS A 140 -12.95 -7.93 -11.34
CA CYS A 140 -11.97 -8.25 -12.38
C CYS A 140 -10.66 -8.79 -11.80
N ALA A 141 -10.23 -8.30 -10.63
CA ALA A 141 -9.03 -8.81 -9.97
C ALA A 141 -9.12 -8.72 -8.45
N VAL A 142 -8.40 -9.61 -7.77
CA VAL A 142 -8.16 -9.57 -6.32
C VAL A 142 -6.67 -9.62 -6.10
N ALA A 143 -6.13 -8.66 -5.35
CA ALA A 143 -4.70 -8.58 -5.03
C ALA A 143 -4.49 -8.71 -3.53
N HIS A 144 -3.50 -9.51 -3.15
CA HIS A 144 -2.98 -9.65 -1.80
C HIS A 144 -1.54 -9.11 -1.78
N ASN A 145 -1.33 -8.01 -1.09
CA ASN A 145 -0.07 -7.27 -1.06
C ASN A 145 0.51 -7.31 0.35
N GLU A 146 1.61 -8.04 0.54
CA GLU A 146 2.41 -8.00 1.77
C GLU A 146 3.37 -6.82 1.68
N ILE A 147 3.23 -5.86 2.58
CA ILE A 147 4.11 -4.70 2.65
C ILE A 147 5.10 -4.83 3.79
N TYR A 148 6.22 -4.14 3.65
CA TYR A 148 7.23 -3.97 4.67
C TYR A 148 7.47 -2.49 4.88
N ILE A 149 7.47 -2.04 6.14
CA ILE A 149 7.89 -0.68 6.52
C ILE A 149 8.82 -0.78 7.72
N ARG A 150 9.93 -0.04 7.70
CA ARG A 150 10.90 0.03 8.79
C ARG A 150 11.14 1.46 9.21
N ASN A 151 11.19 1.69 10.52
CA ASN A 151 11.73 2.90 11.13
C ASN A 151 13.26 2.82 11.12
N LEU A 152 13.92 3.78 10.48
CA LEU A 152 15.37 3.84 10.39
C LEU A 152 16.05 4.33 11.67
N ASP A 153 15.30 5.02 12.54
CA ASP A 153 15.81 5.57 13.80
C ASP A 153 15.58 4.59 14.98
N PHE A 154 15.08 3.39 14.72
CA PHE A 154 14.84 2.38 15.75
C PHE A 154 16.13 1.60 16.08
N ASP A 155 16.42 1.43 17.37
CA ASP A 155 17.59 0.70 17.85
C ASP A 155 17.36 -0.82 17.80
N PHE A 156 17.68 -1.40 16.63
CA PHE A 156 17.56 -2.84 16.42
C PHE A 156 18.57 -3.65 17.23
N ASP A 157 19.74 -3.09 17.55
CA ASP A 157 20.78 -3.80 18.29
C ASP A 157 20.32 -4.06 19.72
N ASN A 158 19.76 -3.04 20.38
CA ASN A 158 19.16 -3.18 21.70
C ASN A 158 17.93 -4.09 21.67
N TYR A 159 17.05 -3.94 20.68
CA TYR A 159 15.87 -4.78 20.52
C TYR A 159 16.21 -6.28 20.46
N TYR A 160 17.20 -6.67 19.62
CA TYR A 160 17.58 -8.08 19.51
C TYR A 160 18.32 -8.60 20.76
N LYS A 161 19.09 -7.76 21.46
CA LYS A 161 19.71 -8.12 22.75
C LYS A 161 18.66 -8.42 23.83
N GLN A 162 17.65 -7.56 23.95
CA GLN A 162 16.55 -7.76 24.90
C GLN A 162 15.78 -9.04 24.58
N LYS A 163 15.39 -9.19 23.31
CA LYS A 163 14.65 -10.38 22.85
C LYS A 163 15.39 -11.70 23.11
N ALA A 164 16.69 -11.75 22.83
CA ALA A 164 17.50 -12.93 23.12
C ALA A 164 17.60 -13.22 24.63
N SER A 165 17.64 -12.18 25.47
CA SER A 165 17.65 -12.32 26.93
C SER A 165 16.32 -12.88 27.45
N ASP A 166 15.20 -12.38 26.94
CA ASP A 166 13.85 -12.85 27.32
C ASP A 166 13.61 -14.31 26.91
N GLU A 167 14.06 -14.70 25.70
CA GLU A 167 13.99 -16.08 25.20
C GLU A 167 14.87 -17.05 26.02
N ALA A 168 16.01 -16.60 26.52
CA ALA A 168 16.87 -17.40 27.40
C ALA A 168 16.24 -17.63 28.78
N ILE A 169 15.53 -16.63 29.32
CA ILE A 169 14.83 -16.74 30.61
C ILE A 169 13.63 -17.68 30.52
N SER A 170 12.86 -17.62 29.43
CA SER A 170 11.66 -18.48 29.26
C SER A 170 11.98 -19.96 29.03
N THR A 171 13.18 -20.28 28.55
CA THR A 171 13.63 -21.67 28.32
C THR A 171 14.13 -22.36 29.60
N GLN A 172 14.35 -21.60 30.69
CA GLN A 172 14.83 -22.11 31.98
C GLN A 172 13.71 -22.37 33.01
N GLN A 173 12.44 -22.12 32.64
CA GLN A 173 11.23 -22.40 33.43
C GLN A 173 10.45 -23.56 32.82
#